data_AF-A0A831JV89-F1
#
_entry.id   AF-A0A831JV89-F1
#
_cell.length_a   1.000
_cell.length_b   1.000
_cell.length_c   1.000
_cell.angle_alpha   90.00
_cell.angle_beta   90.00
_cell.angle_gamma   90.00
#
_symmetry.space_group_name_H-M   'P 1'
#
loop_
_entity.id
_entity.type
_entity.pdbx_description
1 polymer ?
#
loop_
_entity_poly.entity_id
_entity_poly.type
_entity_poly.pdbx_seq_one_letter_code
_entity_poly.pdbx_strand_id
1 'polypeptide(L)'
;EKVIANVRSMGMALTPCTVPAAGKPSFTLAEDEMEIGIGIHGEPGTHREKIKPADEIVEHLMEKIINDLPYKENDEVAVMINGLGATPLMELYVANRKVAEILESKKIKVYKTYVGEFMTSLEMSGFSITLLKLDEELKTLLDAKADTPAFKQL
;
A
#
# COMPACT_ATOMS: atom_id res chain seq x y z
N GLU A 1 8.02 -14.24 -12.08
CA GLU A 1 8.01 -13.20 -13.15
C GLU A 1 6.61 -12.66 -13.42
N LYS A 2 5.61 -13.49 -13.74
CA LYS A 2 4.22 -13.04 -14.00
C LYS A 2 3.63 -12.17 -12.89
N VAL A 3 3.74 -12.58 -11.63
CA VAL A 3 3.30 -11.77 -10.48
C VAL A 3 4.00 -10.40 -10.45
N ILE A 4 5.33 -10.38 -10.62
CA ILE A 4 6.15 -9.16 -10.63
C ILE A 4 5.68 -8.20 -11.74
N ALA A 5 5.38 -8.72 -12.93
CA ALA A 5 4.90 -7.91 -14.04
C ALA A 5 3.50 -7.29 -13.77
N ASN A 6 2.67 -7.94 -12.96
CA ASN A 6 1.27 -7.57 -12.71
C ASN A 6 1.00 -6.89 -11.36
N VAL A 7 2.04 -6.68 -10.54
CA VAL A 7 1.91 -6.02 -9.24
C VAL A 7 2.41 -4.58 -9.32
N ARG A 8 1.67 -3.65 -8.70
CA ARG A 8 2.09 -2.26 -8.51
C ARG A 8 1.81 -1.82 -7.10
N SER A 9 2.76 -1.10 -6.51
CA SER A 9 2.66 -0.60 -5.15
C SER A 9 3.15 0.83 -5.08
N MET A 10 2.50 1.64 -4.24
CA MET A 10 2.98 2.96 -3.86
C MET A 10 2.55 3.26 -2.43
N GLY A 11 3.41 3.93 -1.67
CA GLY A 11 3.12 4.29 -0.29
C GLY A 11 3.48 5.72 0.04
N MET A 12 3.19 6.07 1.28
CA MET A 12 3.46 7.39 1.87
C MET A 12 3.84 7.23 3.33
N ALA A 13 4.55 8.21 3.88
CA ALA A 13 4.86 8.30 5.29
C ALA A 13 4.55 9.69 5.86
N LEU A 14 4.02 9.69 7.09
CA LEU A 14 3.80 10.86 7.93
C LEU A 14 4.97 11.08 8.90
N THR A 15 5.71 10.01 9.23
CA THR A 15 6.86 10.08 10.14
C THR A 15 7.97 9.16 9.65
N PRO A 16 9.25 9.48 9.93
CA PRO A 16 10.37 8.59 9.68
C PRO A 16 10.42 7.43 10.67
N CYS A 17 11.23 6.43 10.37
CA CYS A 17 11.68 5.43 11.34
C CYS A 17 13.09 5.74 11.85
N THR A 18 13.43 5.17 13.02
CA THR A 18 14.73 5.31 13.65
C THR A 18 15.41 3.95 13.69
N VAL A 19 16.49 3.81 12.91
CA VAL A 19 17.33 2.61 13.01
C VAL A 19 18.04 2.62 14.38
N PRO A 20 17.88 1.58 15.23
CA PRO A 20 18.38 1.61 16.60
C PRO A 20 19.89 1.90 16.71
N ALA A 21 20.68 1.39 15.78
CA ALA A 21 22.12 1.61 15.73
C ALA A 21 22.51 3.06 15.40
N ALA A 22 21.66 3.78 14.64
CA ALA A 22 21.90 5.18 14.27
C ALA A 22 21.45 6.15 15.37
N GLY A 23 20.44 5.77 16.16
CA GLY A 23 19.91 6.58 17.27
C GLY A 23 19.24 7.89 16.85
N LYS A 24 19.00 8.09 15.55
CA LYS A 24 18.35 9.27 14.97
C LYS A 24 17.43 8.87 13.82
N PRO A 25 16.40 9.67 13.50
CA PRO A 25 15.49 9.42 12.39
C PRO A 25 16.22 9.27 11.04
N SER A 26 15.71 8.41 10.16
CA SER A 26 16.25 8.18 8.81
C SER A 26 16.15 9.40 7.90
N PHE A 27 15.12 10.22 8.09
CA PHE A 27 14.91 11.52 7.44
C PHE A 27 14.09 12.44 8.37
N THR A 28 13.90 13.70 7.96
CA THR A 28 13.10 14.68 8.71
C THR A 28 11.97 15.23 7.85
N LEU A 29 10.76 15.26 8.41
CA LEU A 29 9.58 15.96 7.90
C LEU A 29 9.16 17.04 8.89
N ALA A 30 8.62 18.15 8.39
CA ALA A 30 7.87 19.06 9.25
C ALA A 30 6.57 18.40 9.75
N GLU A 31 5.99 18.90 10.84
CA GLU A 31 4.76 18.34 11.44
C GLU A 31 3.57 18.31 10.48
N ASP A 32 3.56 19.16 9.47
CA ASP A 32 2.51 19.26 8.46
C ASP A 32 2.93 18.72 7.09
N GLU A 33 4.03 17.97 7.01
CA GLU A 33 4.55 17.34 5.79
C GLU A 33 4.35 15.83 5.78
N MET A 34 4.25 15.28 4.57
CA MET A 34 4.29 13.86 4.28
C MET A 34 5.24 13.57 3.11
N GLU A 35 5.83 12.38 3.09
CA GLU A 35 6.70 11.90 2.01
C GLU A 35 5.92 10.91 1.12
N ILE A 36 5.87 11.17 -0.19
CA ILE A 36 5.16 10.35 -1.18
C ILE A 36 6.14 9.45 -1.93
N GLY A 37 5.85 8.15 -1.98
CA GLY A 37 6.66 7.14 -2.67
C GLY A 37 7.89 6.70 -1.88
N ILE A 38 7.83 6.80 -0.55
CA ILE A 38 8.94 6.46 0.34
C ILE A 38 9.31 4.97 0.28
N GLY A 39 10.62 4.69 0.39
CA GLY A 39 11.13 3.32 0.51
C GLY A 39 11.01 2.73 1.92
N ILE A 40 11.07 1.40 2.03
CA ILE A 40 10.91 0.68 3.30
C ILE A 40 12.11 0.82 4.25
N HIS A 41 13.22 1.42 3.83
CA HIS A 41 14.34 1.76 4.72
C HIS A 41 14.45 3.28 4.97
N GLY A 42 13.41 4.03 4.61
CA GLY A 42 13.41 5.49 4.69
C GLY A 42 14.20 6.16 3.56
N GLU A 43 14.41 5.47 2.43
CA GLU A 43 14.93 6.11 1.23
C GLU A 43 13.99 7.23 0.77
N PRO A 44 14.52 8.38 0.31
CA PRO A 44 13.69 9.50 -0.13
C PRO A 44 12.65 9.05 -1.16
N GLY A 45 11.44 9.57 -1.00
CA GLY A 45 10.37 9.31 -1.94
C GLY A 45 10.53 10.10 -3.23
N THR A 46 9.43 10.17 -3.98
CA THR A 46 9.35 11.02 -5.18
C THR A 46 9.35 12.50 -4.84
N HIS A 47 8.69 12.90 -3.75
CA HIS A 47 8.59 14.27 -3.28
C HIS A 47 7.95 14.34 -1.88
N ARG A 48 8.01 15.53 -1.28
CA ARG A 48 7.28 15.91 -0.08
C ARG A 48 6.14 16.84 -0.43
N GLU A 49 5.04 16.72 0.30
CA GLU A 49 3.94 17.67 0.22
C GLU A 49 3.26 17.83 1.59
N LYS A 50 2.35 18.80 1.71
CA LYS A 50 1.57 19.00 2.94
C LYS A 50 0.66 17.81 3.19
N ILE A 51 0.45 17.48 4.46
CA ILE A 51 -0.54 16.46 4.87
C ILE A 51 -1.91 16.85 4.31
N LYS A 52 -2.60 15.87 3.71
CA LYS A 52 -3.93 16.02 3.12
C LYS A 52 -4.93 15.08 3.81
N PRO A 53 -6.24 15.28 3.61
CA PRO A 53 -7.24 14.27 3.96
C PRO A 53 -6.89 12.90 3.38
N ALA A 54 -7.18 11.83 4.12
CA ALA A 54 -6.86 10.46 3.73
C ALA A 54 -7.36 10.11 2.32
N ASP A 55 -8.52 10.61 1.93
CA ASP A 55 -9.11 10.35 0.62
C ASP A 55 -8.27 10.92 -0.52
N GLU A 56 -7.74 12.14 -0.35
CA GLU A 56 -6.86 12.78 -1.33
C GLU A 56 -5.51 12.06 -1.43
N ILE A 57 -4.99 11.57 -0.29
CA ILE A 57 -3.77 10.77 -0.26
C ILE A 57 -3.97 9.48 -1.05
N VAL A 58 -5.06 8.76 -0.79
CA VAL A 58 -5.37 7.51 -1.49
C VAL A 58 -5.61 7.75 -2.97
N GLU A 59 -6.31 8.82 -3.36
CA GLU A 59 -6.49 9.22 -4.76
C GLU A 59 -5.16 9.42 -5.47
N HIS A 60 -4.23 10.15 -4.85
CA HIS A 60 -2.89 10.38 -5.39
C HIS A 60 -2.14 9.06 -5.60
N LEU A 61 -2.07 8.19 -4.58
CA LEU A 61 -1.37 6.92 -4.68
C LEU A 61 -2.01 6.00 -5.74
N MET A 62 -3.33 5.90 -5.76
CA MET A 62 -4.07 5.07 -6.71
C MET A 62 -3.96 5.58 -8.14
N GLU A 63 -3.90 6.90 -8.37
CA GLU A 63 -3.66 7.45 -9.70
C GLU A 63 -2.34 6.93 -10.28
N LYS A 64 -1.26 6.97 -9.51
CA LYS A 64 0.05 6.46 -9.94
C LYS A 64 0.02 4.96 -10.21
N ILE A 65 -0.56 4.18 -9.29
CA ILE A 65 -0.68 2.71 -9.42
C ILE A 65 -1.48 2.33 -10.67
N ILE A 66 -2.61 3.00 -10.93
CA ILE A 66 -3.51 2.69 -12.04
C ILE A 66 -2.92 3.15 -13.39
N ASN A 67 -2.16 4.24 -13.41
CA ASN A 67 -1.56 4.73 -14.65
C ASN A 67 -0.32 3.92 -15.07
N ASP A 68 0.35 3.21 -14.15
CA ASP A 68 1.56 2.44 -14.45
C ASP A 68 1.28 1.06 -15.07
N LEU A 69 0.09 0.50 -14.84
CA LEU A 69 -0.38 -0.73 -15.48
C LEU A 69 -1.74 -0.49 -16.14
N PRO A 70 -1.99 -0.86 -17.41
CA PRO A 70 -3.23 -0.53 -18.11
C PRO A 70 -4.40 -1.41 -17.64
N TYR A 71 -4.97 -1.09 -16.48
CA TYR A 71 -6.20 -1.67 -15.98
C TYR A 71 -7.37 -1.31 -16.90
N LYS A 72 -8.28 -2.26 -17.10
CA LYS A 72 -9.47 -2.13 -17.93
C LYS A 72 -10.72 -2.47 -17.11
N GLU A 73 -11.86 -1.99 -17.59
CA GLU A 73 -13.16 -2.40 -17.07
C GLU A 73 -13.26 -3.94 -17.07
N ASN A 74 -13.77 -4.50 -15.97
CA ASN A 74 -13.86 -5.92 -15.66
C ASN A 74 -12.55 -6.67 -15.36
N ASP A 75 -11.40 -6.01 -15.31
CA ASP A 75 -10.21 -6.62 -14.71
C ASP A 75 -10.48 -6.98 -13.24
N GLU A 76 -9.87 -8.06 -12.77
CA GLU A 76 -9.89 -8.49 -11.38
C GLU A 76 -8.55 -8.21 -10.71
N VAL A 77 -8.59 -7.72 -9.46
CA VAL A 77 -7.39 -7.43 -8.67
C VAL A 77 -7.47 -8.00 -7.26
N ALA A 78 -6.33 -8.36 -6.70
CA ALA A 78 -6.14 -8.43 -5.26
C ALA A 78 -5.61 -7.10 -4.76
N VAL A 79 -6.12 -6.65 -3.62
CA VAL A 79 -5.74 -5.40 -2.95
C VAL A 79 -4.99 -5.74 -1.67
N MET A 80 -3.90 -5.04 -1.40
CA MET A 80 -3.25 -5.04 -0.10
C MET A 80 -3.07 -3.60 0.39
N ILE A 81 -3.62 -3.32 1.57
CA ILE A 81 -3.37 -2.11 2.33
C ILE A 81 -2.41 -2.48 3.46
N ASN A 82 -1.16 -2.05 3.30
CA ASN A 82 -0.06 -2.40 4.19
C ASN A 82 0.33 -1.20 5.05
N GLY A 83 0.26 -1.34 6.37
CA GLY A 83 0.81 -0.38 7.31
C GLY A 83 2.33 -0.46 7.39
N LEU A 84 2.98 0.69 7.56
CA LEU A 84 4.44 0.77 7.67
C LEU A 84 4.95 0.63 9.10
N GLY A 85 4.06 0.40 10.08
CA GLY A 85 4.40 -0.05 11.43
C GLY A 85 3.68 0.72 12.55
N ALA A 86 3.47 2.03 12.41
CA ALA A 86 2.82 2.84 13.45
C ALA A 86 1.44 3.39 13.05
N THR A 87 0.94 3.05 11.87
CA THR A 87 -0.41 3.48 11.43
C THR A 87 -1.48 2.57 12.04
N PRO A 88 -2.45 3.12 12.79
CA PRO A 88 -3.52 2.33 13.38
C PRO A 88 -4.31 1.53 12.35
N LEU A 89 -4.69 0.30 12.69
CA LEU A 89 -5.47 -0.57 11.81
C LEU A 89 -6.77 0.11 11.31
N MET A 90 -7.41 0.91 12.15
CA MET A 90 -8.61 1.66 11.76
C MET A 90 -8.35 2.66 10.62
N GLU A 91 -7.18 3.29 10.59
CA GLU A 91 -6.80 4.23 9.52
C GLU A 91 -6.49 3.49 8.22
N LEU A 92 -5.91 2.29 8.29
CA LEU A 92 -5.76 1.43 7.12
C LEU A 92 -7.12 1.06 6.51
N TYR A 93 -8.16 0.85 7.33
CA TYR A 93 -9.52 0.63 6.83
C TYR A 93 -10.15 1.89 6.23
N VAL A 94 -9.82 3.09 6.72
CA VAL A 94 -10.21 4.35 6.06
C VAL A 94 -9.60 4.44 4.67
N ALA A 95 -8.31 4.11 4.53
CA ALA A 95 -7.65 4.05 3.23
C ALA A 95 -8.29 2.99 2.32
N ASN A 96 -8.57 1.79 2.86
CA ASN A 96 -9.22 0.71 2.13
C ASN A 96 -10.60 1.10 1.57
N ARG A 97 -11.42 1.82 2.34
CA ARG A 97 -12.73 2.32 1.88
C ARG A 97 -12.56 3.12 0.59
N LYS A 98 -11.62 4.07 0.58
CA LYS A 98 -11.39 4.93 -0.58
C LYS A 98 -10.83 4.16 -1.77
N VAL A 99 -9.93 3.19 -1.54
CA VAL A 99 -9.45 2.28 -2.60
C VAL A 99 -10.61 1.52 -3.24
N ALA A 100 -11.54 0.99 -2.44
CA ALA A 100 -12.71 0.28 -2.93
C ALA A 100 -13.61 1.18 -3.81
N GLU A 101 -13.90 2.40 -3.36
CA GLU A 101 -14.67 3.39 -4.13
C GLU A 101 -14.01 3.72 -5.49
N ILE A 102 -12.69 3.92 -5.50
CA ILE A 102 -11.95 4.21 -6.73
C ILE A 102 -12.03 3.03 -7.71
N LEU A 103 -11.83 1.80 -7.23
CA LEU A 103 -11.88 0.59 -8.08
C LEU A 103 -13.29 0.35 -8.61
N GLU A 104 -14.33 0.55 -7.79
CA GLU A 104 -15.74 0.45 -8.19
C GLU A 104 -16.08 1.47 -9.29
N SER A 105 -15.66 2.74 -9.12
CA SER A 105 -15.90 3.79 -10.13
C SER A 105 -15.27 3.48 -11.49
N LYS A 106 -14.17 2.71 -11.50
CA LYS A 106 -13.46 2.26 -12.70
C LYS A 106 -13.92 0.88 -13.18
N LYS A 107 -14.89 0.26 -12.48
CA LYS A 107 -15.42 -1.08 -12.74
C LYS A 107 -14.32 -2.15 -12.75
N ILE A 108 -13.33 -1.99 -11.87
CA ILE A 108 -12.31 -3.00 -11.59
C ILE A 108 -12.81 -3.82 -10.40
N LYS A 109 -12.86 -5.15 -10.55
CA LYS A 109 -13.39 -6.04 -9.54
C LYS A 109 -12.33 -6.35 -8.50
N VAL A 110 -12.69 -6.18 -7.23
CA VAL A 110 -11.85 -6.62 -6.11
C VAL A 110 -12.14 -8.10 -5.85
N TYR A 111 -11.18 -8.97 -6.13
CA TYR A 111 -11.28 -10.39 -5.83
C TYR A 111 -11.04 -10.67 -4.35
N LYS A 112 -10.02 -10.01 -3.79
CA LYS A 112 -9.57 -10.25 -2.41
C LYS A 112 -8.87 -9.02 -1.86
N THR A 113 -9.04 -8.77 -0.56
CA THR A 113 -8.42 -7.64 0.13
C THR A 113 -7.69 -8.12 1.37
N TYR A 114 -6.46 -7.63 1.54
CA TYR A 114 -5.65 -7.79 2.74
C TYR A 114 -5.43 -6.41 3.38
N VAL A 115 -5.65 -6.29 4.68
CA VAL A 115 -5.43 -5.05 5.44
C VAL A 115 -4.66 -5.41 6.70
N GLY A 116 -3.52 -4.76 6.93
CA GLY A 116 -2.67 -5.03 8.09
C GLY A 116 -1.22 -4.67 7.85
N GLU A 117 -0.33 -5.29 8.62
CA GLU A 117 1.12 -5.09 8.55
C GLU A 117 1.77 -6.33 7.94
N PHE A 118 2.17 -6.24 6.67
CA PHE A 118 2.80 -7.33 5.93
C PHE A 118 4.27 -7.03 5.61
N MET A 119 4.61 -5.76 5.43
CA MET A 119 5.96 -5.25 5.18
C MET A 119 6.11 -3.87 5.80
N THR A 120 6.55 -3.83 7.05
CA THR A 120 6.73 -2.60 7.84
C THR A 120 8.11 -1.96 7.63
N SER A 121 8.26 -0.73 8.10
CA SER A 121 9.54 -0.02 8.28
C SER A 121 9.67 0.43 9.74
N LEU A 122 9.97 -0.52 10.63
CA LEU A 122 10.04 -0.30 12.08
C LEU A 122 8.79 0.44 12.61
N GLU A 123 8.95 1.62 13.20
CA GLU A 123 7.88 2.47 13.76
C GLU A 123 7.38 3.56 12.80
N MET A 124 7.65 3.44 11.50
CA MET A 124 7.19 4.41 10.50
C MET A 124 5.65 4.49 10.50
N SER A 125 5.11 5.69 10.74
CA SER A 125 3.69 5.98 10.46
C SER A 125 3.53 6.31 8.98
N GLY A 126 2.73 5.49 8.30
CA GLY A 126 2.49 5.53 6.86
C GLY A 126 1.84 4.24 6.38
N PHE A 127 1.43 4.22 5.12
CA PHE A 127 0.88 3.02 4.50
C PHE A 127 1.26 2.93 3.02
N SER A 128 1.16 1.73 2.48
CA SER A 128 1.28 1.46 1.04
C SER A 128 0.06 0.72 0.53
N ILE A 129 -0.34 1.05 -0.70
CA ILE A 129 -1.39 0.34 -1.43
C ILE A 129 -0.73 -0.49 -2.50
N THR A 130 -1.10 -1.76 -2.59
CA THR A 130 -0.67 -2.67 -3.66
C THR A 130 -1.87 -3.23 -4.39
N LEU A 131 -1.81 -3.20 -5.72
CA LEU A 131 -2.72 -3.92 -6.60
C LEU A 131 -1.95 -5.02 -7.32
N LEU A 132 -2.48 -6.24 -7.29
CA LEU A 132 -2.06 -7.35 -8.14
C LEU A 132 -3.18 -7.64 -9.14
N LYS A 133 -2.94 -7.40 -10.43
CA LYS A 133 -3.86 -7.83 -11.48
C LYS A 133 -3.89 -9.36 -11.58
N LEU A 134 -5.09 -9.91 -11.61
CA LEU A 134 -5.32 -11.35 -11.53
C LEU A 134 -5.81 -11.94 -12.84
N ASP A 135 -5.46 -13.20 -13.04
CA ASP A 135 -6.14 -14.13 -13.92
C ASP A 135 -6.40 -15.44 -13.16
N GLU A 136 -6.95 -16.45 -13.84
CA GLU A 136 -7.33 -17.71 -13.20
C GLU A 136 -6.16 -18.45 -12.53
N GLU A 137 -4.97 -18.39 -13.12
CA GLU A 137 -3.77 -19.00 -12.53
C GLU A 137 -3.40 -18.27 -11.25
N LEU A 138 -3.32 -16.93 -11.30
CA LEU A 138 -2.94 -16.13 -10.12
C LEU A 138 -3.99 -16.22 -9.00
N LYS A 139 -5.29 -16.32 -9.32
CA LYS A 139 -6.34 -16.56 -8.33
C LYS A 139 -6.15 -17.90 -7.62
N THR A 140 -5.92 -18.95 -8.40
CA THR A 140 -5.69 -20.30 -7.87
C THR A 140 -4.48 -20.32 -6.92
N LEU A 141 -3.39 -19.67 -7.31
CA LEU A 141 -2.20 -19.57 -6.47
C LEU A 141 -2.43 -18.68 -5.23
N LEU A 142 -3.18 -17.58 -5.39
CA LEU A 142 -3.49 -16.67 -4.29
C LEU A 142 -4.38 -17.30 -3.22
N ASP A 143 -5.25 -18.25 -3.59
CA ASP A 143 -6.13 -18.98 -2.67
C ASP A 143 -5.53 -20.27 -2.11
N ALA A 144 -4.34 -20.66 -2.57
CA ALA A 144 -3.65 -21.83 -2.05
C ALA A 144 -3.45 -21.71 -0.53
N LYS A 145 -3.61 -22.83 0.19
CA LYS A 145 -3.49 -22.85 1.65
C LYS A 145 -2.12 -22.34 2.11
N ALA A 146 -2.11 -21.48 3.11
CA ALA A 146 -0.92 -21.01 3.80
C ALA A 146 -1.14 -21.05 5.32
N ASP A 147 -0.17 -21.59 6.05
CA ASP A 147 -0.15 -21.56 7.51
C ASP A 147 1.25 -21.11 7.96
N THR A 148 1.42 -19.80 8.06
CA THR A 148 2.68 -19.16 8.46
C THR A 148 2.43 -18.22 9.64
N PRO A 149 3.49 -17.80 10.37
CA PRO A 149 3.32 -16.94 11.55
C PRO A 149 2.59 -15.62 11.28
N ALA A 150 2.81 -15.02 10.09
CA ALA A 150 2.29 -13.71 9.72
C ALA A 150 1.21 -13.75 8.62
N PHE A 151 0.91 -14.93 8.08
CA PHE A 151 -0.12 -15.11 7.06
C PHE A 151 -0.76 -16.48 7.15
N LYS A 152 -2.07 -16.50 7.40
CA LYS A 152 -2.88 -17.71 7.45
C LYS A 152 -4.05 -17.63 6.50
N GLN A 153 -4.18 -18.67 5.69
CA GLN A 153 -5.24 -18.88 4.73
C GLN A 153 -5.53 -20.38 4.72
N LEU A 154 -6.55 -20.78 5.48
CA LEU A 154 -6.80 -22.17 5.87
C LEU A 154 -7.90 -22.83 5.04
#